data_AF-A0A1Y2J7Q3-F1
#
_entry.id   AF-A0A1Y2J7Q3-F1
#
_cell.length_a   1.000
_cell.length_b   1.000
_cell.length_c   1.000
_cell.angle_alpha   90.00
_cell.angle_beta   90.00
_cell.angle_gamma   90.00
#
_symmetry.space_group_name_H-M   'P 1'
#
loop_
_entity.id
_entity.type
_entity.pdbx_description
1 polymer ?
#
loop_
_entity_poly.entity_id
_entity_poly.type
_entity_poly.pdbx_seq_one_letter_code
_entity_poly.pdbx_strand_id
1 'polypeptide(L)' 'MTEKALTISVPEAGQRYFGLSRNAAYAAADRGEIPTIKIGRLLKVPVKALEQMLDNPRKTEAA' A
#
# COMPACT_ATOMS: atom_id res chain seq x y z
N MET A 1 4.31 11.01 -21.81
CA MET A 1 3.10 10.44 -21.17
C MET A 1 3.56 9.20 -20.42
N THR A 2 3.97 9.34 -19.16
CA THR A 2 4.53 8.21 -18.41
C THR A 2 3.38 7.33 -17.96
N GLU A 3 3.24 6.18 -18.59
CA GLU A 3 2.23 5.17 -18.26
C GLU A 3 2.23 4.95 -16.74
N LYS A 4 1.11 5.32 -16.10
CA LYS A 4 0.87 5.12 -14.68
C LYS A 4 0.96 3.62 -14.42
N ALA A 5 2.12 3.16 -13.97
CA ALA A 5 2.21 1.84 -13.38
C ALA A 5 1.14 1.79 -12.28
N LEU A 6 0.17 0.88 -12.41
CA LEU A 6 -0.92 0.71 -11.44
C LEU A 6 -0.41 0.24 -10.07
N THR A 7 0.90 0.02 -9.96
CA THR A 7 1.61 -0.45 -8.78
C THR A 7 2.78 0.48 -8.46
N ILE A 8 2.82 0.98 -7.22
CA ILE A 8 3.91 1.81 -6.69
C ILE A 8 4.77 1.00 -5.72
N SER A 9 5.88 1.57 -5.25
CA SER A 9 6.71 0.94 -4.22
C SER A 9 6.09 1.10 -2.83
N VAL A 10 6.41 0.20 -1.90
CA VAL A 10 5.96 0.29 -0.49
C VAL A 10 6.27 1.64 0.17
N PRO A 11 7.51 2.18 0.11
CA PRO A 11 7.78 3.48 0.72
C PRO A 11 7.02 4.62 0.05
N GLU A 12 6.83 4.57 -1.27
CA GLU A 12 6.05 5.59 -1.99
C GLU A 12 4.57 5.54 -1.59
N ALA A 13 4.00 4.34 -1.43
CA ALA A 13 2.64 4.15 -0.94
C ALA A 13 2.48 4.67 0.49
N GLY A 14 3.38 4.28 1.40
CA GLY A 14 3.35 4.72 2.79
C GLY A 14 3.43 6.24 2.90
N GLN A 15 4.30 6.89 2.13
CA GLN A 15 4.46 8.33 2.14
C GLN A 15 3.25 9.06 1.52
N ARG A 16 2.74 8.61 0.36
CA ARG A 16 1.64 9.30 -0.34
C ARG A 16 0.28 9.13 0.34
N TYR A 17 -0.01 7.96 0.89
CA TYR A 17 -1.35 7.64 1.40
C TYR A 17 -1.46 7.74 2.92
N PHE A 18 -0.39 7.44 3.64
CA PHE A 18 -0.41 7.35 5.11
C PHE A 18 0.58 8.30 5.80
N GLY A 19 1.36 9.09 5.06
CA GLY A 19 2.39 9.97 5.62
C GLY A 19 3.52 9.23 6.37
N LEU A 20 3.72 7.94 6.09
CA LEU A 20 4.67 7.09 6.79
C LEU A 20 6.09 7.25 6.24
N SER A 21 7.09 7.20 7.13
CA SER A 21 8.49 7.04 6.73
C SER A 21 8.74 5.66 6.11
N ARG A 22 9.82 5.50 5.34
CA ARG A 22 10.19 4.25 4.65
C ARG A 22 10.09 3.01 5.54
N ASN A 23 10.64 3.05 6.75
CA ASN A 23 10.62 1.91 7.67
C ASN A 23 9.21 1.59 8.16
N ALA A 24 8.42 2.62 8.49
CA ALA A 24 7.03 2.44 8.91
C ALA A 24 6.16 1.90 7.77
N ALA A 25 6.44 2.28 6.52
CA ALA A 25 5.77 1.72 5.36
C ALA A 25 6.06 0.22 5.18
N TYR A 26 7.32 -0.21 5.36
CA TYR A 26 7.66 -1.64 5.34
C TYR A 26 7.04 -2.40 6.51
N ALA A 27 7.03 -1.82 7.71
CA ALA A 27 6.38 -2.43 8.87
C ALA A 27 4.87 -2.58 8.66
N ALA A 28 4.20 -1.58 8.11
CA ALA A 28 2.77 -1.65 7.80
C ALA A 28 2.47 -2.65 6.66
N ALA A 29 3.37 -2.78 5.68
CA ALA A 29 3.28 -3.82 4.65
C ALA A 29 3.47 -5.23 5.24
N ASP A 30 4.40 -5.40 6.17
CA ASP A 30 4.64 -6.67 6.87
C ASP A 30 3.45 -7.07 7.75
N ARG A 31 2.83 -6.11 8.44
CA ARG A 31 1.60 -6.31 9.22
C ARG A 31 0.34 -6.55 8.37
N GLY A 32 0.43 -6.37 7.05
CA GLY A 32 -0.72 -6.50 6.15
C GLY A 32 -1.69 -5.32 6.18
N GLU A 33 -1.32 -4.20 6.82
CA GLU A 33 -2.11 -2.97 6.82
C GLU A 33 -2.06 -2.27 5.47
N ILE A 34 -0.92 -2.37 4.77
CA ILE A 34 -0.78 -1.89 3.40
C ILE A 34 -0.96 -3.08 2.45
N PRO A 35 -1.92 -3.04 1.51
CA PRO A 35 -2.12 -4.12 0.55
C PRO A 35 -0.90 -4.19 -0.36
N THR A 36 -0.10 -5.25 -0.24
CA THR A 36 1.10 -5.44 -1.06
C THR A 36 1.00 -6.71 -1.90
N ILE A 37 1.56 -6.66 -3.10
CA ILE A 37 1.72 -7.79 -4.00
C ILE A 37 3.20 -8.10 -4.16
N LYS A 38 3.55 -9.38 -4.03
CA LYS A 38 4.92 -9.86 -4.22
C LYS A 38 5.06 -10.45 -5.61
N ILE A 39 5.94 -9.87 -6.41
CA ILE A 39 6.27 -10.33 -7.76
C ILE A 39 7.74 -10.76 -7.74
N GLY A 40 7.99 -12.05 -7.52
CA GLY A 40 9.33 -12.59 -7.32
C GLY A 40 10.03 -11.97 -6.11
N ARG A 41 11.08 -11.18 -6.37
CA ARG A 41 11.83 -10.42 -5.35
C ARG A 41 11.29 -9.00 -5.10
N LEU A 42 10.34 -8.54 -5.91
CA LEU A 42 9.80 -7.19 -5.81
C LEU A 42 8.54 -7.17 -4.95
N LEU A 43 8.47 -6.20 -4.05
CA LEU A 43 7.27 -5.89 -3.28
C LEU A 43 6.66 -4.60 -3.82
N LYS A 44 5.42 -4.68 -4.29
CA LYS A 44 4.72 -3.60 -4.97
C LYS A 44 3.35 -3.38 -4.32
N VAL A 45 2.83 -2.16 -4.42
CA VAL A 45 1.55 -1.76 -3.83
C VAL A 45 0.61 -1.34 -4.94
N PRO A 46 -0.49 -2.06 -5.19
CA PRO A 46 -1.49 -1.65 -6.18
C PRO A 46 -2.24 -0.41 -5.69
N VAL A 47 -2.15 0.66 -6.47
CA VAL A 47 -2.80 1.96 -6.18
C VAL A 47 -4.32 1.79 -6.07
N LYS A 48 -4.91 0.99 -6.97
CA LYS A 48 -6.35 0.72 -6.97
C LYS A 48 -6.84 0.07 -5.68
N ALA A 49 -6.04 -0.78 -5.04
CA ALA A 49 -6.42 -1.39 -3.77
C ALA A 49 -6.44 -0.37 -2.62
N LEU A 50 -5.48 0.56 -2.61
CA LEU A 50 -5.48 1.67 -1.65
C LEU A 50 -6.66 2.60 -1.86
N GLU A 51 -6.95 2.96 -3.11
CA GLU A 51 -8.12 3.81 -3.44
C GLU A 51 -9.43 3.12 -3.03
N GLN A 52 -9.57 1.81 -3.24
CA GLN A 52 -10.74 1.05 -2.77
C GLN A 52 -10.83 0.99 -1.24
N MET A 53 -9.71 0.90 -0.51
CA MET A 53 -9.71 0.97 0.95
C MET A 53 -10.15 2.35 1.47
N LEU A 54 -9.79 3.44 0.77
CA LEU A 54 -10.24 4.79 1.11
C LEU A 54 -11.72 5.00 0.77
N ASP A 55 -12.18 4.47 -0.36
CA ASP A 55 -13.56 4.62 -0.83
C ASP A 55 -14.56 3.85 0.04
N ASN A 56 -14.14 2.72 0.62
CA ASN A 56 -14.98 1.89 1.46
C ASN A 56 -14.26 1.44 2.74
N PRO A 57 -14.19 2.28 3.78
CA PRO A 57 -13.59 1.94 5.07
C PRO A 57 -14.52 0.99 5.86
N ARG A 58 -14.86 -0.18 5.31
CA ARG A 58 -15.68 -1.18 6.01
C ARG A 58 -14.80 -2.20 6.71
N LYS A 59 -14.83 -2.07 8.04
CA LYS A 59 -14.45 -3.00 9.11
C LYS A 59 -12.94 -3.22 9.30
N THR A 60 -12.36 -2.37 10.15
CA THR A 60 -11.56 -2.95 11.23
C THR A 60 -12.57 -3.49 12.25
N GLU A 61 -12.88 -4.78 12.16
CA GLU A 61 -13.42 -5.51 13.30
C GLU A 61 -12.24 -5.72 14.26
N ALA A 62 -12.16 -4.88 15.28
CA ALA A 62 -11.51 -5.26 16.52
C ALA A 62 -12.43 -6.31 17.17
N ALA A 63 -12.05 -7.57 17.04
CA ALA A 63 -12.56 -8.66 17.87
C ALA A 63 -11.89 -8.63 19.24
#